data_AF-A0A7J4CRL5-F1
#
_entry.id   AF-A0A7J4CRL5-F1
#
_cell.length_a   1.000
_cell.length_b   1.000
_cell.length_c   1.000
_cell.angle_alpha   90.00
_cell.angle_beta   90.00
_cell.angle_gamma   90.00
#
_symmetry.space_group_name_H-M   'P 1'
#
loop_
_entity.id
_entity.type
_entity.pdbx_description
1 polymer ?
#
loop_
_entity_poly.entity_id
_entity_poly.type
_entity_poly.pdbx_seq_one_letter_code
_entity_poly.pdbx_strand_id
1 'polypeptide(L)' 'MAHIVLSKMINGKKICAVCMIIIGMLVTLPFNYIYGISGIEIDVVWVFVGIVMIIFGIYLLKK' A
#
# COMPACT_ATOMS: atom_id res chain seq x y z
N MET A 1 -5.62 -10.60 -30.77
CA MET A 1 -6.19 -9.47 -30.00
C MET A 1 -6.31 -9.78 -28.50
N ALA A 2 -6.92 -10.90 -28.10
CA ALA A 2 -7.09 -11.27 -26.69
C ALA A 2 -5.78 -11.36 -25.86
N HIS A 3 -4.69 -11.88 -26.45
CA HIS A 3 -3.38 -11.97 -25.78
C HIS A 3 -2.78 -10.59 -25.39
N ILE A 4 -3.03 -9.55 -26.19
CA ILE A 4 -2.51 -8.20 -25.95
C ILE A 4 -3.26 -7.54 -24.79
N VAL A 5 -4.58 -7.75 -24.73
CA VAL A 5 -5.45 -7.25 -23.66
C VAL A 5 -5.11 -7.93 -22.33
N LEU A 6 -4.89 -9.25 -22.35
CA LEU A 6 -4.54 -10.01 -21.15
C LEU A 6 -3.16 -9.58 -20.59
N SER A 7 -2.17 -9.40 -21.45
CA SER A 7 -0.84 -8.91 -21.06
C SER A 7 -0.90 -7.50 -20.44
N LYS A 8 -1.70 -6.59 -21.02
CA LYS A 8 -1.88 -5.24 -20.48
C LYS A 8 -2.60 -5.23 -19.12
N MET A 9 -3.56 -6.13 -18.92
CA MET A 9 -4.28 -6.30 -17.65
C MET A 9 -3.39 -6.84 -16.53
N ILE A 10 -2.49 -7.80 -16.85
CA ILE A 10 -1.47 -8.32 -15.92
C ILE A 10 -0.49 -7.21 -15.51
N ASN A 11 -0.08 -6.35 -16.45
CA ASN A 11 0.79 -5.21 -16.15
C ASN A 11 0.10 -4.16 -15.25
N GLY A 12 -1.18 -3.88 -15.50
CA GLY A 12 -1.97 -2.98 -14.63
C GLY A 12 -2.05 -3.48 -13.19
N LYS A 13 -2.26 -4.79 -13.00
CA LYS A 13 -2.30 -5.41 -11.67
C LYS A 13 -0.99 -5.24 -10.90
N LYS A 14 0.15 -5.43 -11.59
CA LYS A 14 1.49 -5.22 -11.00
C LYS A 14 1.72 -3.75 -10.60
N ILE A 15 1.30 -2.81 -11.44
CA ILE A 15 1.40 -1.37 -11.14
C ILE A 15 0.57 -1.03 -9.90
N CYS A 16 -0.69 -1.47 -9.85
CA CYS A 16 -1.54 -1.27 -8.65
C CYS A 16 -0.91 -1.85 -7.39
N ALA A 17 -0.32 -3.03 -7.48
CA ALA A 17 0.33 -3.70 -6.35
C ALA A 17 1.55 -2.91 -5.85
N VAL A 18 2.40 -2.40 -6.74
CA VAL A 18 3.54 -1.53 -6.38
C VAL A 18 3.05 -0.21 -5.77
N CYS A 19 2.01 0.40 -6.34
CA CYS A 19 1.43 1.63 -5.77
C CYS A 19 0.91 1.41 -4.35
N MET A 20 0.23 0.29 -4.07
CA MET A 20 -0.25 -0.04 -2.72
C MET A 20 0.91 -0.19 -1.73
N ILE A 21 2.03 -0.78 -2.14
CA ILE A 21 3.23 -0.92 -1.30
C ILE A 21 3.83 0.45 -0.97
N ILE A 22 3.99 1.32 -1.97
CA ILE A 22 4.56 2.66 -1.78
C ILE A 22 3.67 3.51 -0.87
N ILE A 23 2.36 3.49 -1.11
CA ILE A 23 1.40 4.22 -0.28
C ILE A 23 1.39 3.64 1.14
N GLY A 24 1.39 2.32 1.30
CA GLY A 24 1.45 1.68 2.60
C GLY A 24 2.68 2.10 3.41
N MET A 25 3.87 2.18 2.77
CA MET A 25 5.08 2.71 3.42
C MET A 25 4.92 4.17 3.86
N LEU A 26 4.27 5.01 3.06
CA LEU A 26 4.02 6.41 3.43
C LEU A 26 3.05 6.52 4.61
N VAL A 27 2.00 5.70 4.61
CA VAL A 27 0.95 5.62 5.64
C VAL A 27 1.50 5.11 6.97
N THR A 28 2.54 4.26 6.97
CA THR A 28 3.20 3.82 8.20
C THR A 28 4.04 4.90 8.89
N LEU A 29 4.28 6.05 8.25
CA LEU A 29 5.02 7.13 8.90
C LEU A 29 4.15 7.76 9.99
N PRO A 30 4.66 7.89 11.23
CA PRO A 30 3.87 8.40 12.33
C PRO A 30 3.83 9.93 12.31
N PHE A 31 3.16 10.50 11.30
CA PHE A 31 3.09 11.94 11.09
C PHE A 31 2.50 12.67 12.30
N ASN A 32 1.50 12.09 12.95
CA ASN A 32 0.81 12.75 14.06
C ASN A 32 1.70 12.87 15.30
N TYR A 33 2.53 11.86 15.57
CA TYR A 33 3.52 11.86 16.63
C TYR A 33 4.63 12.87 16.36
N ILE A 34 5.12 12.94 15.10
CA ILE A 34 6.19 13.87 14.70
C ILE A 34 5.75 15.34 14.86
N TYR A 35 4.49 15.65 14.53
CA TYR A 35 3.97 17.01 14.63
C TYR A 35 3.33 17.34 15.99
N GLY A 36 3.22 16.37 16.91
CA GLY A 36 2.61 16.57 18.23
C GLY A 36 1.10 16.90 18.18
N ILE A 37 0.43 16.58 17.07
CA ILE A 37 -0.97 17.00 16.79
C ILE A 37 -1.98 15.94 17.26
N SER A 38 -1.53 14.77 17.75
CA SER A 38 -2.42 13.68 18.14
C SER A 38 -1.84 12.72 19.17
N GLY A 39 -2.73 11.98 19.86
CA GLY A 39 -2.34 10.92 20.78
C GLY A 39 -1.73 9.72 20.05
N ILE A 40 -0.82 9.01 20.73
CA ILE A 40 -0.06 7.84 20.21
C ILE A 40 -0.99 6.78 19.58
N GLU A 41 -2.21 6.66 20.08
CA GLU A 41 -3.24 5.72 19.62
C GLU A 41 -3.55 5.89 18.12
N ILE A 42 -3.57 7.12 17.62
CA ILE A 42 -3.94 7.41 16.23
C ILE A 42 -2.80 7.01 15.29
N ASP A 43 -1.54 7.28 15.64
CA ASP A 43 -0.39 6.83 14.85
C ASP A 43 -0.30 5.31 14.79
N VAL A 44 -0.58 4.61 15.90
CA VAL A 44 -0.55 3.15 15.93
C VAL A 44 -1.58 2.57 14.94
N VAL A 45 -2.80 3.12 14.88
CA VAL A 45 -3.81 2.69 13.91
C VAL A 45 -3.32 2.90 12.47
N TRP A 46 -2.73 4.05 12.17
CA TRP A 46 -2.19 4.34 10.83
C TRP A 46 -1.03 3.40 10.44
N VAL A 47 -0.16 3.05 11.39
CA VAL A 47 0.89 2.04 11.19
C VAL A 47 0.28 0.68 10.83
N PHE A 48 -0.75 0.23 11.55
CA PHE A 48 -1.42 -1.04 11.23
C PHE A 48 -2.05 -1.02 9.83
N VAL A 49 -2.73 0.07 9.47
CA VAL A 49 -3.32 0.24 8.13
C VAL A 49 -2.24 0.16 7.05
N GLY A 50 -1.12 0.87 7.22
CA GLY A 50 -0.01 0.86 6.27
C GLY A 50 0.61 -0.53 6.10
N ILE A 51 0.82 -1.27 7.18
CA ILE A 51 1.32 -2.65 7.13
C ILE A 51 0.37 -3.56 6.34
N VAL A 52 -0.94 -3.49 6.59
CA VAL A 52 -1.94 -4.29 5.86
C VAL A 52 -1.92 -3.97 4.37
N MET A 53 -1.78 -2.69 4.00
CA MET A 53 -1.66 -2.27 2.59
C MET A 53 -0.41 -2.84 1.91
N ILE A 54 0.74 -2.84 2.60
CA ILE A 54 1.98 -3.42 2.08
C ILE A 54 1.82 -4.93 1.87
N ILE A 55 1.27 -5.64 2.86
CA ILE A 55 1.04 -7.10 2.77
C ILE A 55 0.12 -7.42 1.59
N PHE A 56 -0.95 -6.64 1.41
CA PHE A 56 -1.90 -6.84 0.32
C PHE A 56 -1.26 -6.56 -1.05
N GLY A 57 -0.44 -5.51 -1.17
CA GLY A 57 0.33 -5.24 -2.38
C GLY A 57 1.32 -6.36 -2.70
N ILE A 58 2.04 -6.90 -1.71
CA ILE A 58 2.93 -8.05 -1.90
C ILE A 58 2.14 -9.30 -2.36
N TYR A 59 0.97 -9.55 -1.76
CA TYR A 59 0.09 -10.65 -2.18
C TYR A 59 -0.36 -10.49 -3.63
N LEU A 60 -0.73 -9.29 -4.05
CA LEU A 60 -1.10 -9.00 -5.44
C LEU A 60 0.05 -9.14 -6.43
N LEU A 61 1.31 -8.96 -6.00
CA LEU A 61 2.49 -9.22 -6.83
C LEU A 61 2.78 -10.72 -7.01
N LYS A 62 2.47 -11.53 -5.99
CA LYS A 62 2.66 -12.98 -6.03
C LYS A 62 1.60 -13.71 -6.86
N LYS A 63 0.43 -13.10 -7.06
CA LYS A 63 -0.74 -13.67 -7.75
C LYS A 63 -0.91 -13.08 -9.14
#